data_AF-A0A1F5ATR4-F1
#
_entry.id   AF-A0A1F5ATR4-F1
#
_cell.length_a   1.000
_cell.length_b   1.000
_cell.length_c   1.000
_cell.angle_alpha   90.00
_cell.angle_beta   90.00
_cell.angle_gamma   90.00
#
_symmetry.space_group_name_H-M   'P 1'
#
loop_
_entity.id
_entity.type
_entity.pdbx_description
1 polymer ?
#
loop_
_entity_poly.entity_id
_entity_poly.type
_entity_poly.pdbx_seq_one_letter_code
_entity_poly.pdbx_strand_id
1 'polypeptide(L)' 'MKIIDGTIPLDGLKRMAIDGFGNMVKAVVDVEREVMAVDGELHADEEALLLQNGSLQTKTS' A
#
# COMPACT_ATOMS: atom_id res chain seq x y z
N MET A 1 8.08 -0.13 2.30
CA MET A 1 6.87 0.71 2.19
C MET A 1 7.01 1.83 1.18
N LYS A 2 6.05 1.94 0.26
CA LYS A 2 6.00 3.00 -0.75
C LYS A 2 4.57 3.35 -1.15
N ILE A 3 4.30 4.62 -1.43
CA ILE A 3 3.07 5.09 -2.08
C ILE A 3 3.23 5.04 -3.59
N ILE A 4 2.24 4.47 -4.26
CA ILE A 4 2.14 4.35 -5.71
C ILE A 4 0.91 5.14 -6.16
N ASP A 5 1.14 6.14 -6.99
CA ASP A 5 0.15 7.05 -7.58
C ASP A 5 0.10 6.91 -9.13
N GLY A 6 0.65 5.81 -9.64
CA GLY A 6 0.75 5.53 -11.06
C GLY A 6 1.13 4.09 -11.33
N THR A 7 1.86 3.83 -12.41
CA THR A 7 2.24 2.47 -12.78
C THR A 7 3.48 1.98 -12.04
N ILE A 8 3.40 0.78 -11.48
CA ILE A 8 4.56 0.04 -10.94
C ILE A 8 4.88 -1.16 -11.85
N PRO A 9 6.15 -1.40 -12.22
CA PRO A 9 6.52 -2.59 -12.99
C PRO A 9 6.30 -3.86 -12.18
N LEU A 10 5.85 -4.92 -12.84
CA LEU A 10 5.58 -6.22 -12.21
C LEU A 10 6.81 -6.79 -11.49
N ASP A 11 8.01 -6.60 -12.01
CA ASP A 11 9.23 -7.06 -11.37
C ASP A 11 9.54 -6.31 -10.07
N GLY A 12 9.05 -5.07 -9.92
CA GLY A 12 9.09 -4.35 -8.65
C GLY A 12 8.23 -5.03 -7.60
N LEU A 13 7.01 -5.43 -7.97
CA LEU A 13 6.10 -6.18 -7.08
C LEU A 13 6.66 -7.57 -6.73
N LYS A 14 7.28 -8.27 -7.68
CA LYS A 14 7.91 -9.58 -7.40
C LYS A 14 9.02 -9.48 -6.36
N ARG A 15 9.84 -8.42 -6.42
CA ARG A 15 10.90 -8.19 -5.42
C ARG A 15 10.29 -7.94 -4.03
N MET A 16 9.28 -7.08 -3.94
CA MET A 16 8.54 -6.84 -2.69
C MET A 16 7.91 -8.14 -2.14
N ALA A 17 7.39 -9.00 -3.02
CA ALA A 17 6.85 -10.29 -2.61
C ALA A 17 7.94 -11.18 -2.00
N ILE A 18 9.08 -11.31 -2.67
CA ILE A 18 10.22 -12.14 -2.22
C ILE A 18 10.76 -11.65 -0.88
N ASP A 19 10.89 -10.33 -0.71
CA ASP A 19 11.43 -9.71 0.50
C ASP A 19 10.43 -9.72 1.67
N GLY A 20 9.13 -9.90 1.38
CA GLY A 20 8.04 -9.96 2.35
C GLY A 20 7.37 -11.34 2.44
N PHE A 21 6.18 -11.48 1.85
CA PHE A 21 5.30 -12.64 2.01
C PHE A 21 5.56 -13.78 1.01
N GLY A 22 6.78 -13.86 0.47
CA GLY A 22 7.23 -14.85 -0.51
C GLY A 22 6.65 -14.66 -1.92
N ASN A 23 5.36 -14.92 -2.09
CA ASN A 23 4.67 -14.89 -3.39
C ASN A 23 3.50 -13.90 -3.45
N MET A 24 3.29 -13.14 -2.39
CA MET A 24 2.18 -12.21 -2.24
C MET A 24 2.71 -10.82 -1.86
N VAL A 25 2.04 -9.79 -2.36
CA VAL A 25 2.23 -8.40 -1.92
C VAL A 25 0.91 -7.92 -1.34
N LYS A 26 0.99 -7.28 -0.18
CA LYS A 26 -0.14 -6.61 0.44
C LYS A 26 -0.15 -5.15 0.01
N ALA A 27 -1.34 -4.59 -0.09
CA ALA A 27 -1.56 -3.22 -0.47
C ALA A 27 -2.79 -2.68 0.24
N VAL A 28 -2.72 -1.43 0.71
CA VAL A 28 -3.88 -0.65 1.12
C VAL A 28 -4.11 0.41 0.05
N VAL A 29 -5.35 0.60 -0.36
CA VAL A 29 -5.72 1.48 -1.48
C VAL A 29 -6.66 2.55 -0.98
N ASP A 30 -6.35 3.81 -1.29
CA ASP A 30 -7.29 4.91 -1.22
C ASP A 30 -7.97 5.05 -2.59
N VAL A 31 -9.23 4.63 -2.65
CA VAL A 31 -10.03 4.63 -3.89
C VAL A 31 -10.49 6.03 -4.30
N GLU A 32 -10.61 6.98 -3.36
CA GLU A 32 -11.03 8.35 -3.67
C GLU A 32 -9.88 9.12 -4.34
N ARG A 33 -8.65 8.83 -3.90
CA ARG A 33 -7.44 9.49 -4.39
C ARG A 33 -6.69 8.70 -5.46
N GLU A 34 -7.14 7.49 -5.77
CA GLU A 34 -6.51 6.57 -6.73
C GLU A 34 -5.02 6.28 -6.41
N VAL A 35 -4.67 6.21 -5.12
CA VAL A 35 -3.31 5.90 -4.66
C VAL A 35 -3.29 4.64 -3.80
N MET A 36 -2.16 3.93 -3.77
CA MET A 36 -1.99 2.75 -2.92
C MET A 36 -0.67 2.77 -2.16
N ALA A 37 -0.68 2.27 -0.93
CA ALA A 37 0.53 1.96 -0.17
C ALA A 37 0.79 0.45 -0.25
N VAL A 38 2.03 0.09 -0.55
CA VAL A 38 2.49 -1.31 -0.66
C VAL A 38 3.74 -1.52 0.19
N ASP A 39 4.11 -2.79 0.36
CA ASP A 39 5.38 -3.20 0.96
C ASP A 39 5.48 -2.80 2.45
N GLY A 40 4.35 -2.86 3.17
CA GLY A 40 4.30 -2.74 4.63
C GLY A 40 4.36 -4.09 5.34
N GLU A 41 5.02 -4.09 6.49
CA GLU A 41 5.11 -5.27 7.36
C GLU A 41 3.73 -5.62 7.91
N LEU A 42 2.99 -4.63 8.42
CA LEU A 42 1.61 -4.75 8.85
C LEU A 42 0.66 -3.91 7.98
N HIS A 43 -0.61 -4.31 7.90
CA HIS A 43 -1.63 -3.50 7.19
C HIS A 43 -1.81 -2.12 7.81
N ALA A 44 -1.64 -2.01 9.14
CA ALA A 44 -1.76 -0.75 9.86
C ALA A 44 -0.67 0.26 9.48
N ASP A 45 0.51 -0.19 9.07
CA ASP A 45 1.60 0.69 8.62
C ASP A 45 1.27 1.31 7.26
N GLU A 46 0.74 0.50 6.34
CA GLU A 46 0.30 0.94 5.00
C GLU A 46 -0.86 1.93 5.10
N GLU A 47 -1.83 1.66 5.98
CA GLU A 47 -2.92 2.58 6.27
C GLU A 47 -2.41 3.88 6.90
N ALA A 48 -1.55 3.80 7.93
CA ALA A 48 -1.00 4.99 8.57
C ALA A 48 -0.22 5.88 7.59
N LEU A 49 0.49 5.28 6.64
CA LEU A 49 1.22 6.00 5.60
C LEU A 49 0.26 6.76 4.66
N LEU A 50 -0.86 6.14 4.26
CA LEU A 50 -1.88 6.82 3.45
C LEU A 50 -2.53 7.97 4.23
N LEU A 51 -2.88 7.75 5.51
CA LEU A 51 -3.45 8.80 6.36
C LEU A 51 -2.50 9.98 6.55
N GLN A 52 -1.20 9.73 6.76
CA GLN A 52 -0.17 10.78 6.80
C GLN A 52 -0.04 11.51 5.47
N ASN A 53 -0.26 10.82 4.35
CA ASN A 53 -0.29 11.41 3.02
C ASN A 53 -1.62 12.14 2.71
N GLY A 54 -2.53 12.22 3.69
CA GLY A 54 -3.80 12.96 3.65
C GLY A 54 -5.01 12.13 3.25
N SER A 55 -4.92 10.80 3.20
CA SER A 55 -6.09 9.94 3.05
C SER A 55 -6.98 10.04 4.28
N LEU A 56 -8.26 9.72 4.12
CA LEU A 56 -9.24 9.79 5.20
C LEU A 56 -9.68 8.37 5.60
N GLN A 57 -9.60 8.07 6.90
CA GLN A 57 -10.23 6.87 7.46
C GLN A 57 -11.65 7.22 7.89
N THR A 58 -12.66 6.84 7.10
CA THR A 58 -14.06 6.99 7.47
C THR A 58 -14.52 5.79 8.30
N LYS A 59 -14.65 5.98 9.62
CA LYS A 59 -15.38 5.05 10.49
C LYS A 59 -16.87 5.42 10.46
N THR A 60 -17.66 4.64 9.74
CA THR A 60 -19.13 4.73 9.89
C THR A 60 -19.47 4.10 11.25
N SER A 61 -19.97 4.91 12.18
CA SER A 61 -20.42 4.49 13.51
C SER A 61 -21.81 3.87 13.46
#